data_AF-A0A3D0K2L4-F1
#
_entry.id   AF-A0A3D0K2L4-F1
#
_cell.length_a   1.000
_cell.length_b   1.000
_cell.length_c   1.000
_cell.angle_alpha   90.00
_cell.angle_beta   90.00
_cell.angle_gamma   90.00
#
_symmetry.space_group_name_H-M   'P 1'
#
loop_
_entity.id
_entity.type
_entity.pdbx_description
1 polymer ?
#
loop_
_entity_poly.entity_id
_entity_poly.type
_entity_poly.pdbx_seq_one_letter_code
_entity_poly.pdbx_strand_id
1 'polypeptide(L)'
;MTLASLAATTPLFIEQSARGVMLPVGSMVSSRAGVPEDRVLVVVQLGGGNDGLNTVVPYGSADYYRLRPQLGIAAPGRNNGALSIDGADGIGLNPAMSGFKELMDEGVAGIIQGVGYPNPN
;
A
#
# COMPACT_ATOMS: atom_id res chain seq x y z
N MET A 1 -10.91 -20.61 4.05
CA MET A 1 -10.13 -19.37 4.33
C MET A 1 -9.84 -19.33 5.83
N THR A 2 -8.60 -19.58 6.24
CA THR A 2 -8.21 -19.58 7.66
C THR A 2 -7.77 -18.17 8.04
N LEU A 3 -8.55 -17.49 8.90
CA LEU A 3 -8.16 -16.21 9.46
C LEU A 3 -7.30 -16.47 10.71
N ALA A 4 -5.98 -16.48 10.55
CA ALA A 4 -5.04 -16.50 11.67
C ALA A 4 -4.57 -15.05 11.93
N SER A 5 -5.29 -14.34 12.80
CA SER A 5 -4.86 -13.03 13.30
C SER A 5 -4.10 -13.20 14.61
N LEU A 6 -2.88 -12.66 14.69
CA LEU A 6 -2.09 -12.57 15.92
C LEU A 6 -2.06 -11.14 16.51
N ALA A 7 -2.93 -10.24 16.03
CA ALA A 7 -2.96 -8.84 16.46
C ALA A 7 -4.31 -8.47 17.10
N ALA A 8 -4.27 -7.81 18.25
CA ALA A 8 -5.44 -7.37 19.01
C ALA A 8 -6.24 -6.22 18.33
N THR A 9 -5.72 -5.64 17.24
CA THR A 9 -6.29 -4.47 16.56
C THR A 9 -6.36 -4.68 15.05
N THR A 10 -7.28 -5.56 14.62
CA THR A 10 -7.61 -5.68 13.20
C THR A 10 -8.35 -4.43 12.72
N PRO A 11 -7.91 -3.77 11.62
CA PRO A 11 -8.62 -2.64 11.02
C PRO A 11 -10.05 -3.00 10.65
N LEU A 12 -10.99 -2.05 10.82
CA LEU A 12 -12.42 -2.26 10.59
C LEU A 12 -12.74 -2.75 9.18
N PHE A 13 -11.98 -2.34 8.16
CA PHE A 13 -12.20 -2.79 6.78
C PHE A 13 -11.93 -4.30 6.60
N ILE A 14 -11.04 -4.89 7.40
CA ILE A 14 -10.78 -6.34 7.40
C ILE A 14 -11.93 -7.07 8.08
N GLU A 15 -12.46 -6.54 9.18
CA GLU A 15 -13.67 -7.06 9.81
C GLU A 15 -14.89 -6.97 8.87
N GLN A 16 -15.09 -5.83 8.21
CA GLN A 16 -16.18 -5.63 7.25
C GLN A 16 -16.04 -6.54 6.02
N SER A 17 -14.82 -6.72 5.50
CA SER A 17 -14.55 -7.66 4.41
C SER A 17 -14.82 -9.10 4.84
N ALA A 18 -14.39 -9.50 6.04
CA ALA A 18 -14.67 -10.82 6.60
C ALA A 18 -16.18 -11.04 6.81
N ARG A 19 -16.91 -10.06 7.33
CA ARG A 19 -18.36 -10.14 7.54
C ARG A 19 -19.13 -10.15 6.20
N GLY A 20 -18.69 -9.40 5.19
CA GLY A 20 -19.29 -9.40 3.86
C GLY A 20 -19.12 -10.72 3.11
N VAL A 21 -18.01 -11.43 3.33
CA VAL A 21 -17.77 -12.79 2.83
C VAL A 21 -18.54 -13.85 3.65
N MET A 22 -18.84 -13.56 4.91
CA MET A 22 -19.48 -14.48 5.87
C MET A 22 -21.02 -14.34 5.98
N LEU A 23 -21.65 -13.42 5.23
CA LEU A 23 -23.11 -13.34 5.16
C LEU A 23 -23.67 -14.63 4.51
N PRO A 24 -24.66 -15.29 5.14
CA PRO A 24 -25.05 -16.64 4.79
C PRO A 24 -25.89 -16.65 3.50
N VAL A 25 -25.27 -16.97 2.37
CA VAL A 25 -25.94 -17.82 1.38
C VAL A 25 -25.54 -19.24 1.76
N GLY A 26 -26.38 -19.87 2.58
CA GLY A 26 -26.04 -21.01 3.41
C GLY A 26 -25.26 -22.14 2.73
N SER A 27 -24.10 -22.47 3.28
CA SER A 27 -23.68 -23.83 3.63
C SER A 27 -22.28 -23.73 4.25
N MET A 28 -22.11 -24.29 5.44
CA MET A 28 -20.77 -24.65 5.89
C MET A 28 -20.22 -25.69 4.91
N VAL A 29 -19.05 -25.41 4.33
CA VAL A 29 -18.33 -26.21 3.32
C VAL A 29 -19.10 -26.45 2.02
N SER A 30 -18.85 -25.63 0.99
CA SER A 30 -19.00 -26.09 -0.40
C SER A 30 -18.23 -25.17 -1.32
N SER A 31 -17.20 -25.69 -1.99
CA SER A 31 -16.71 -25.07 -3.21
C SER A 31 -17.89 -24.91 -4.15
N ARG A 32 -18.23 -23.68 -4.55
CA ARG A 32 -19.28 -23.50 -5.57
C ARG A 32 -18.75 -24.11 -6.87
N ALA A 33 -19.39 -25.17 -7.37
CA ALA A 33 -19.03 -25.78 -8.63
C ALA A 33 -18.97 -24.71 -9.75
N GLY A 34 -17.80 -24.54 -10.37
CA GLY A 34 -17.57 -23.53 -11.41
C GLY A 34 -17.02 -22.18 -10.93
N VAL A 35 -16.82 -21.97 -9.61
CA VAL A 35 -16.07 -20.82 -9.10
C VAL A 35 -14.63 -21.26 -8.82
N PRO A 36 -13.62 -20.72 -9.52
CA PRO A 36 -12.22 -21.04 -9.23
C PRO A 36 -11.87 -20.62 -7.79
N GLU A 37 -11.46 -21.58 -6.97
CA GLU A 37 -11.06 -21.38 -5.57
C GLU A 37 -9.66 -20.74 -5.44
N ASP A 38 -9.00 -20.44 -6.57
CA ASP A 38 -7.58 -20.06 -6.65
C ASP A 38 -7.30 -18.58 -6.31
N ARG A 39 -8.32 -17.79 -5.96
CA ARG A 39 -8.16 -16.35 -5.68
C ARG A 39 -7.93 -16.10 -4.20
N VAL A 40 -6.67 -15.93 -3.83
CA VAL A 40 -6.26 -15.61 -2.45
C VAL A 40 -5.98 -14.11 -2.33
N LEU A 41 -6.68 -13.43 -1.42
CA LEU A 41 -6.32 -12.08 -0.98
C LEU A 41 -5.41 -12.18 0.24
N VAL A 42 -4.19 -11.66 0.11
CA VAL A 42 -3.25 -11.52 1.23
C VAL A 42 -3.24 -10.05 1.65
N VAL A 43 -3.51 -9.79 2.92
CA VAL A 43 -3.40 -8.45 3.52
C VAL A 43 -2.25 -8.47 4.52
N VAL A 44 -1.31 -7.55 4.35
CA VAL A 44 -0.21 -7.32 5.30
C VAL A 44 -0.44 -5.98 5.99
N GLN A 45 -0.65 -6.03 7.30
CA GLN A 45 -0.71 -4.84 8.14
C GLN A 45 0.65 -4.62 8.79
N LEU A 46 1.25 -3.46 8.55
CA LEU A 46 2.50 -3.05 9.17
C LEU A 46 2.18 -2.15 10.37
N GLY A 47 2.69 -2.52 11.55
CA GLY A 47 2.60 -1.68 12.75
C GLY A 47 3.70 -0.62 12.78
N GLY A 48 3.39 0.57 13.29
CA GLY A 48 4.34 1.68 13.42
C GLY A 48 3.90 2.95 12.67
N GLY A 49 4.79 3.93 12.59
CA GLY A 49 4.56 5.19 11.88
C GLY A 49 5.33 5.21 10.56
N ASN A 50 4.62 5.11 9.43
CA ASN A 50 5.23 5.28 8.12
C ASN A 50 5.29 6.76 7.74
N ASP A 51 6.44 7.24 7.25
CA ASP A 51 6.56 8.57 6.64
C ASP A 51 6.18 8.50 5.16
N GLY A 52 4.89 8.66 4.86
CA GLY A 52 4.36 8.51 3.51
C GLY A 52 5.04 9.41 2.46
N LEU A 53 5.50 10.60 2.85
CA LEU A 53 6.18 11.54 1.95
C LEU A 53 7.63 11.15 1.64
N ASN A 54 8.22 10.25 2.43
CA ASN A 54 9.51 9.64 2.13
C ASN A 54 9.37 8.21 1.60
N THR A 55 8.20 7.58 1.67
CA THR A 55 7.87 6.34 0.95
C THR A 55 7.56 6.63 -0.52
N VAL A 56 6.62 7.54 -0.75
CA VAL A 56 6.21 8.02 -2.07
C VAL A 56 6.56 9.50 -2.12
N VAL A 57 7.71 9.78 -2.73
CA VAL A 57 8.43 11.04 -2.68
C VAL A 57 7.90 12.00 -3.74
N PRO A 58 7.30 13.15 -3.37
CA PRO A 58 6.89 14.17 -4.32
C PRO A 58 8.09 15.07 -4.69
N TYR A 59 9.10 14.51 -5.35
CA TYR A 59 10.34 15.22 -5.69
C TYR A 59 10.14 16.41 -6.65
N GLY A 60 8.98 16.51 -7.31
CA GLY A 60 8.60 17.69 -8.10
C GLY A 60 8.10 18.87 -7.26
N SER A 61 7.83 18.68 -5.96
CA SER A 61 7.25 19.70 -5.08
C SER A 61 8.33 20.53 -4.38
N ALA A 62 8.35 21.83 -4.66
CA ALA A 62 9.21 22.77 -3.91
C ALA A 62 8.84 22.84 -2.42
N ASP A 63 7.55 22.68 -2.11
CA ASP A 63 7.05 22.71 -0.73
C ASP A 63 7.54 21.51 0.08
N TYR A 64 7.68 20.35 -0.55
CA TYR A 64 8.25 19.17 0.10
C TYR A 64 9.66 19.46 0.62
N TYR A 65 10.52 20.05 -0.20
CA TYR A 65 11.88 20.42 0.21
C TYR A 65 11.92 21.56 1.23
N ARG A 66 11.08 22.58 1.04
CA ARG A 66 10.97 23.73 1.96
C ARG A 66 10.52 23.30 3.36
N LEU A 67 9.56 22.38 3.44
CA LEU A 67 9.00 21.89 4.71
C LEU A 67 9.83 20.74 5.30
N ARG A 68 10.72 20.10 4.54
CA ARG A 68 11.55 18.97 4.99
C ARG A 68 13.05 19.16 4.67
N PRO A 69 13.69 20.26 5.11
CA PRO A 69 15.07 20.58 4.72
C PRO A 69 16.12 19.53 5.12
N GLN A 70 15.86 18.74 6.17
CA GLN A 70 16.77 17.69 6.64
C GLN A 70 16.34 16.28 6.22
N LEU A 71 15.06 16.06 5.96
CA LEU A 71 14.47 14.74 5.72
C LEU A 71 14.14 14.48 4.24
N GLY A 72 14.10 15.54 3.42
CA GLY A 72 13.70 15.47 2.03
C GLY A 72 14.64 14.60 1.21
N ILE A 73 14.06 13.69 0.43
CA ILE A 73 14.79 12.82 -0.49
C ILE A 73 15.02 13.57 -1.80
N ALA A 74 16.27 13.57 -2.27
CA ALA A 74 16.65 14.28 -3.47
C ALA A 74 15.92 13.76 -4.72
N ALA A 75 15.83 14.59 -5.76
CA ALA A 75 15.27 14.17 -7.03
C ALA A 75 16.08 13.01 -7.67
N PRO A 76 15.47 12.23 -8.58
CA PRO A 76 16.14 11.16 -9.31
C PRO A 76 17.48 11.60 -9.95
N GLY A 77 18.44 10.69 -10.00
CA GLY A 77 19.79 10.95 -10.55
C GLY A 77 20.75 11.69 -9.60
N ARG A 78 20.33 12.03 -8.38
CA ARG A 78 21.19 12.53 -7.30
C ARG A 78 21.63 11.40 -6.37
N ASN A 79 22.66 11.65 -5.56
CA ASN A 79 23.06 10.74 -4.50
C ASN A 79 21.89 10.53 -3.52
N ASN A 80 21.52 9.27 -3.28
CA ASN A 80 20.37 8.88 -2.47
C ASN A 80 19.05 9.55 -2.92
N GLY A 81 18.89 9.76 -4.24
CA GLY A 81 17.69 10.33 -4.84
C GLY A 81 16.55 9.33 -4.95
N ALA A 82 15.33 9.84 -5.09
CA ALA A 82 14.15 9.03 -5.31
C ALA A 82 14.25 8.19 -6.58
N LEU A 83 13.63 7.02 -6.58
CA LEU A 83 13.47 6.18 -7.77
C LEU A 83 12.28 6.73 -8.56
N SER A 84 12.48 7.24 -9.77
CA SER A 84 11.41 7.78 -10.62
C SER A 84 10.39 6.70 -10.96
N ILE A 85 9.09 6.98 -10.94
CA ILE A 85 8.07 6.06 -11.41
C ILE A 85 7.62 6.50 -12.81
N ASP A 86 7.62 5.58 -13.76
CA ASP A 86 7.21 5.88 -15.14
C ASP A 86 5.73 6.29 -15.19
N GLY A 87 5.44 7.39 -15.89
CA GLY A 87 4.10 7.96 -15.98
C GLY A 87 3.63 8.76 -14.75
N ALA A 88 4.50 8.97 -13.75
CA ALA A 88 4.19 9.75 -12.56
C ALA A 88 5.18 10.91 -12.36
N ASP A 89 5.01 11.97 -13.17
CA ASP A 89 5.89 13.13 -13.15
C ASP A 89 5.96 13.77 -11.76
N GLY A 90 7.19 13.96 -11.27
CA GLY A 90 7.42 14.57 -9.96
C GLY A 90 7.17 13.64 -8.76
N ILE A 91 6.82 12.37 -8.99
CA ILE A 91 6.60 11.36 -7.95
C ILE A 91 7.59 10.19 -8.12
N GLY A 92 8.17 9.75 -7.01
CA GLY A 92 9.08 8.60 -6.99
C GLY A 92 8.96 7.77 -5.72
N LEU A 93 9.74 6.70 -5.64
CA LEU A 93 9.87 5.87 -4.43
C LEU A 93 11.12 6.24 -3.65
N ASN A 94 11.14 5.91 -2.36
CA ASN A 94 12.35 5.92 -1.55
C ASN A 94 13.50 5.14 -2.26
N PRO A 95 14.76 5.61 -2.22
CA PRO A 95 15.91 4.89 -2.80
C PRO A 95 16.07 3.45 -2.29
N ALA A 96 15.65 3.17 -1.04
CA ALA A 96 15.72 1.82 -0.46
C ALA A 96 14.62 0.87 -0.96
N MET A 97 13.65 1.35 -1.75
CA MET A 97 12.50 0.57 -2.23
C MET A 97 12.71 0.00 -3.63
N SER A 98 13.94 -0.41 -3.97
CA SER A 98 14.26 -0.95 -5.30
C SER A 98 13.40 -2.16 -5.68
N GLY A 99 13.11 -3.07 -4.74
CA GLY A 99 12.23 -4.21 -5.01
C GLY A 99 10.79 -3.80 -5.36
N PHE A 100 10.27 -2.72 -4.75
CA PHE A 100 8.96 -2.18 -5.17
C PHE A 100 9.03 -1.47 -6.52
N LYS A 101 10.16 -0.82 -6.83
CA LYS A 101 10.37 -0.22 -8.15
C LYS A 101 10.33 -1.28 -9.24
N GLU A 102 10.98 -2.42 -9.06
CA GLU A 102 10.94 -3.55 -10.00
C GLU A 102 9.50 -4.03 -10.24
N LEU A 103 8.72 -4.22 -9.17
CA LEU A 103 7.30 -4.63 -9.30
C LEU A 103 6.43 -3.58 -10.00
N MET A 104 6.70 -2.29 -9.78
CA MET A 104 6.01 -1.20 -10.47
C MET A 104 6.35 -1.18 -11.97
N ASP A 105 7.63 -1.39 -12.31
CA ASP A 105 8.11 -1.44 -13.70
C ASP A 105 7.54 -2.63 -14.46
N GLU A 106 7.35 -3.76 -13.78
CA GLU A 106 6.68 -4.95 -14.30
C GLU A 106 5.16 -4.78 -14.44
N GLY A 107 4.59 -3.69 -13.92
CA GLY A 107 3.15 -3.42 -13.95
C GLY A 107 2.33 -4.29 -13.01
N VAL A 108 2.97 -4.95 -12.03
CA VAL A 108 2.33 -5.84 -11.04
C VAL A 108 2.18 -5.20 -9.66
N ALA A 109 2.64 -3.96 -9.49
CA ALA A 109 2.38 -3.12 -8.32
C ALA A 109 1.76 -1.78 -8.73
N GLY A 110 1.06 -1.16 -7.77
CA GLY A 110 0.46 0.16 -7.93
C GLY A 110 0.39 0.90 -6.59
N ILE A 111 0.36 2.23 -6.66
CA ILE A 111 0.27 3.11 -5.49
C ILE A 111 -1.09 3.79 -5.51
N ILE A 112 -1.79 3.76 -4.37
CA ILE A 112 -3.04 4.51 -4.17
C ILE A 112 -2.76 5.64 -3.19
N GLN A 113 -2.83 6.88 -3.69
CA GLN A 113 -2.65 8.10 -2.91
C GLN A 113 -4.00 8.63 -2.39
N GLY A 114 -3.96 9.51 -1.38
CA GLY A 114 -5.17 10.15 -0.84
C GLY A 114 -6.04 9.22 0.00
N VAL A 115 -5.49 8.12 0.51
CA VAL A 115 -6.16 7.24 1.46
C VAL A 115 -6.14 7.85 2.86
N GLY A 116 -7.29 7.86 3.52
CA GLY A 116 -7.47 8.41 4.87
C GLY A 116 -8.86 8.09 5.41
N TYR A 117 -9.10 8.47 6.67
CA TYR A 117 -10.42 8.35 7.28
C TYR A 117 -11.20 9.66 7.13
N PRO A 118 -12.54 9.63 7.04
CA PRO A 118 -13.36 10.84 6.96
C PRO A 118 -13.12 11.82 8.12
N ASN A 119 -12.84 11.28 9.31
CA ASN A 119 -12.47 12.02 10.51
C ASN A 119 -11.09 11.56 10.97
N PRO A 120 -10.00 12.16 10.48
CA PRO A 120 -8.67 11.92 11.02
C PRO A 120 -8.59 12.53 12.43
N ASN A 121 -8.02 11.79 13.38
CA ASN A 121 -7.82 12.23 14.77
C ASN A 121 -6.73 13.31 14.87
#